data_AF-A0A2E0XQ12-F1
#
_entry.id   AF-A0A2E0XQ12-F1
#
_cell.length_a   1.000
_cell.length_b   1.000
_cell.length_c   1.000
_cell.angle_alpha   90.00
_cell.angle_beta   90.00
_cell.angle_gamma   90.00
#
_symmetry.space_group_name_H-M   'P 1'
#
loop_
_entity.id
_entity.type
_entity.pdbx_description
1 polymer ?
#
loop_
_entity_poly.entity_id
_entity_poly.type
_entity_poly.pdbx_seq_one_letter_code
_entity_poly.pdbx_strand_id
1 'polypeptide(L)'
;MCQKKMMCLFVVISLVACLLAEAADIEKGLFLYLPIDEGGGARVKDYGPKKFKTEMSKKLPKWVGGNKGMFDKALQFNGKENYVKIDAAG
;
A
#
# COMPACT_ATOMS: atom_id res chain seq x y z
N MET A 1 -10.40 -9.20 49.87
CA MET A 1 -10.76 -8.21 48.81
C MET A 1 -12.15 -8.55 48.28
N CYS A 2 -13.12 -7.63 48.31
CA CYS A 2 -14.51 -7.89 47.90
C CYS A 2 -14.60 -8.21 46.40
N GLN A 3 -15.37 -9.23 45.99
CA GLN A 3 -15.43 -9.74 44.60
C GLN A 3 -15.66 -8.66 43.53
N LYS A 4 -16.44 -7.62 43.85
CA LYS A 4 -16.69 -6.47 42.98
C LYS A 4 -15.41 -5.68 42.65
N LYS A 5 -14.49 -5.56 43.60
CA LYS A 5 -13.19 -4.89 43.41
C LYS A 5 -12.25 -5.70 42.50
N MET A 6 -12.34 -7.03 42.57
CA MET A 6 -11.56 -7.94 41.71
C MET A 6 -12.03 -7.85 40.25
N MET A 7 -13.34 -7.81 40.03
CA MET A 7 -13.93 -7.69 38.69
C MET A 7 -13.59 -6.34 38.03
N CYS A 8 -13.71 -5.23 38.77
CA CYS A 8 -13.32 -3.91 38.25
C CYS A 8 -11.83 -3.87 37.88
N LEU A 9 -10.97 -4.47 38.70
CA LEU A 9 -9.53 -4.54 38.41
C LEU A 9 -9.26 -5.31 37.12
N PHE A 10 -9.93 -6.45 36.92
CA PHE A 10 -9.76 -7.26 35.72
C PHE A 10 -10.18 -6.50 34.45
N VAL A 11 -11.33 -5.81 34.49
CA VAL A 11 -11.81 -5.00 33.36
C VAL A 11 -10.84 -3.87 33.02
N VAL A 12 -10.30 -3.18 34.02
CA VAL A 12 -9.33 -2.10 33.81
C VAL A 12 -8.04 -2.64 33.19
N ILE A 13 -7.53 -3.78 33.67
CA ILE A 13 -6.33 -4.41 33.12
C ILE A 13 -6.55 -4.83 31.65
N SER A 14 -7.69 -5.43 31.33
CA SER A 14 -8.02 -5.79 29.95
C SER A 14 -8.13 -4.56 29.03
N LEU A 15 -8.71 -3.46 29.51
CA LEU A 15 -8.83 -2.22 28.74
C LEU A 15 -7.46 -1.60 28.44
N VAL A 16 -6.55 -1.60 29.43
CA VAL A 16 -5.17 -1.10 29.26
C VAL A 16 -4.37 -2.00 28.31
N ALA A 17 -4.58 -3.31 28.34
CA ALA A 17 -3.92 -4.24 27.42
C ALA A 17 -4.32 -3.99 25.96
N CYS A 18 -5.58 -3.60 25.69
CA CYS A 18 -6.02 -3.22 24.34
C CYS A 18 -5.38 -1.93 23.83
N LEU A 19 -4.99 -1.00 24.72
CA LEU A 19 -4.32 0.26 24.35
C LEU A 19 -2.83 0.07 24.01
N LEU A 20 -2.23 -1.03 24.48
CA LEU A 20 -0.83 -1.39 24.20
C LEU A 20 -0.68 -2.26 22.94
N ALA A 21 -1.78 -2.63 22.29
CA ALA A 21 -1.73 -3.26 20.98
C ALA A 21 -1.24 -2.23 19.96
N GLU A 22 0.06 -2.23 19.70
CA GLU A 22 0.66 -1.45 18.63
C GLU A 22 0.03 -1.91 17.31
N ALA A 23 -0.69 -0.99 16.64
CA ALA A 23 -1.18 -1.26 15.30
C ALA A 23 0.02 -1.58 14.41
N ALA A 24 -0.06 -2.65 13.62
CA ALA A 24 0.97 -2.93 12.63
C ALA A 24 1.06 -1.72 11.69
N ASP A 25 2.17 -1.00 11.76
CA ASP A 25 2.46 0.08 10.82
C ASP A 25 2.64 -0.54 9.43
N ILE A 26 1.61 -0.38 8.59
CA ILE A 26 1.55 -0.92 7.24
C ILE A 26 2.58 -0.27 6.30
N GLU A 27 3.14 0.88 6.69
CA GLU A 27 4.22 1.54 5.96
C GLU A 27 5.59 1.04 6.42
N LYS A 28 5.67 0.28 7.52
CA LYS A 28 6.93 -0.28 8.02
C LYS A 28 7.48 -1.29 7.02
N GLY A 29 8.56 -0.89 6.36
CA GLY A 29 9.21 -1.67 5.29
C GLY A 29 8.64 -1.39 3.89
N LEU A 30 7.61 -0.56 3.76
CA LEU A 30 7.12 -0.09 2.47
C LEU A 30 8.16 0.86 1.86
N PHE A 31 8.82 0.41 0.80
CA PHE A 31 9.83 1.22 0.13
C PHE A 31 9.26 2.02 -1.05
N LEU A 32 8.22 1.48 -1.71
CA LEU A 32 7.68 2.00 -2.97
C LEU A 32 6.19 1.69 -3.05
N TYR A 33 5.37 2.69 -3.37
CA TYR A 33 3.94 2.47 -3.64
C TYR A 33 3.52 3.24 -4.89
N LEU A 34 3.34 2.49 -5.99
CA LEU A 34 3.01 3.02 -7.32
C LEU A 34 1.62 2.60 -7.75
N PRO A 35 0.56 3.26 -7.26
CA PRO A 35 -0.75 3.14 -7.88
C PRO A 35 -0.66 3.76 -9.28
N ILE A 36 -0.63 2.91 -10.31
CA ILE A 36 -0.68 3.38 -11.68
C ILE A 36 -2.13 3.75 -11.98
N ASP A 37 -2.35 5.00 -12.37
CA ASP A 37 -3.66 5.61 -12.66
C ASP A 37 -4.68 4.60 -13.23
N GLU A 38 -5.54 4.08 -12.35
CA GLU A 38 -6.47 2.97 -12.63
C GLU A 38 -7.55 3.44 -13.59
N GLY A 39 -7.28 3.29 -14.88
CA GLY A 39 -8.13 3.70 -15.99
C GLY A 39 -7.37 4.48 -17.07
N GLY A 40 -6.44 5.35 -16.66
CA GLY A 40 -5.62 6.13 -17.59
C GLY A 40 -4.34 5.42 -18.02
N GLY A 41 -3.65 4.74 -17.10
CA GLY A 41 -2.38 4.05 -17.36
C GLY A 41 -1.22 4.97 -17.82
N ALA A 42 -1.44 6.29 -17.81
CA ALA A 42 -0.54 7.28 -18.40
C ALA A 42 0.26 8.09 -17.37
N ARG A 43 -0.13 8.00 -16.10
CA ARG A 43 0.48 8.74 -15.00
C ARG A 43 0.96 7.79 -13.93
N VAL A 44 2.08 8.14 -13.32
CA VAL A 44 2.69 7.38 -12.25
C VAL A 44 3.27 8.33 -11.23
N LYS A 45 3.00 8.05 -9.96
CA LYS A 45 3.49 8.81 -8.82
C LYS A 45 3.75 7.84 -7.67
N ASP A 46 4.88 7.99 -7.00
CA ASP A 46 5.13 7.31 -5.74
C ASP A 46 4.35 7.96 -4.60
N TYR A 47 3.46 7.19 -4.01
CA TYR A 47 2.72 7.55 -2.79
C TYR A 47 3.31 6.88 -1.55
N GLY A 48 4.41 6.15 -1.71
CA GLY A 48 5.15 5.57 -0.60
C GLY A 48 5.88 6.64 0.23
N PRO A 49 6.45 6.24 1.38
CA PRO A 49 7.08 7.16 2.32
C PRO A 49 8.30 7.88 1.73
N LYS A 50 8.94 7.32 0.70
CA LYS A 50 10.10 7.89 0.03
C LYS A 50 9.77 8.95 -1.03
N LYS A 51 8.55 8.94 -1.57
CA LYS A 51 8.06 9.91 -2.58
C LYS A 51 9.02 10.09 -3.75
N PHE A 52 9.55 8.99 -4.27
CA PHE A 52 10.49 9.02 -5.38
C PHE A 52 9.93 9.77 -6.58
N LYS A 53 10.82 10.44 -7.33
CA LYS A 53 10.44 11.03 -8.60
C LYS A 53 10.23 9.91 -9.62
N THR A 54 9.06 9.90 -10.24
CA THR A 54 8.66 8.85 -11.19
C THR A 54 8.29 9.44 -12.54
N GLU A 55 8.53 8.68 -13.60
CA GLU A 55 8.19 9.06 -14.97
C GLU A 55 7.68 7.84 -15.74
N MET A 56 6.57 8.01 -16.47
CA MET A 56 6.08 7.00 -17.41
C MET A 56 6.82 7.17 -18.75
N SER A 57 7.20 6.07 -19.37
CA SER A 57 7.75 6.08 -20.73
C SER A 57 6.85 6.82 -21.73
N LYS A 58 7.46 7.46 -22.74
CA LYS A 58 6.72 8.14 -23.82
C LYS A 58 5.75 7.22 -24.55
N LYS A 59 6.14 5.97 -24.76
CA LYS A 59 5.24 4.93 -25.25
C LYS A 59 4.53 4.31 -24.07
N LEU A 60 3.21 4.45 -24.03
CA LEU A 60 2.41 4.00 -22.91
C LEU A 60 2.22 2.47 -22.93
N PRO A 61 2.10 1.82 -21.76
CA PRO A 61 1.60 0.47 -21.66
C PRO A 61 0.12 0.40 -22.05
N LYS A 62 -0.37 -0.81 -22.38
CA LYS A 62 -1.75 -1.01 -22.86
C LYS A 62 -2.61 -1.72 -21.83
N TRP A 63 -3.88 -1.38 -21.75
CA TRP A 63 -4.85 -2.14 -20.99
C TRP A 63 -5.21 -3.44 -21.73
N VAL A 64 -5.15 -4.56 -21.02
CA VAL A 64 -5.59 -5.89 -21.49
C VAL A 64 -6.58 -6.46 -20.49
N GLY A 65 -7.40 -7.43 -20.92
CA GLY A 65 -8.27 -8.15 -19.99
C GLY A 65 -7.47 -8.84 -18.89
N GLY A 66 -7.92 -8.74 -17.64
CA GLY A 66 -7.31 -9.45 -16.52
C GLY A 66 -7.46 -10.97 -16.65
N ASN A 67 -6.52 -11.73 -16.09
CA ASN A 67 -6.56 -13.20 -16.12
C ASN A 67 -7.38 -13.82 -14.98
N LYS A 68 -7.94 -13.00 -14.08
CA LYS A 68 -8.77 -13.41 -12.93
C LYS A 68 -9.99 -12.52 -12.86
N GLY A 69 -11.16 -13.10 -12.57
CA GLY A 69 -12.44 -12.39 -12.54
C GLY A 69 -12.55 -11.26 -11.51
N MET A 70 -11.61 -11.15 -10.55
CA MET A 70 -11.55 -10.04 -9.59
C MET A 70 -10.93 -8.75 -10.15
N PHE A 71 -10.29 -8.80 -11.33
CA PHE A 71 -9.68 -7.63 -11.98
C PHE A 71 -10.10 -7.58 -13.46
N ASP A 72 -10.91 -6.58 -13.84
CA ASP A 72 -11.42 -6.42 -15.20
C ASP A 72 -10.29 -6.22 -16.23
N LYS A 73 -9.35 -5.32 -15.91
CA LYS A 73 -8.22 -4.99 -16.78
C LYS A 73 -6.90 -4.99 -16.02
N ALA A 74 -5.83 -5.30 -16.73
CA ALA A 74 -4.45 -5.19 -16.27
C ALA A 74 -3.65 -4.31 -17.24
N LEU A 75 -2.69 -3.57 -16.71
CA LEU A 75 -1.79 -2.75 -17.51
C LEU A 75 -0.59 -3.58 -17.95
N GLN A 76 -0.46 -3.82 -19.26
CA GLN A 76 0.59 -4.68 -19.83
C GLN A 76 1.76 -3.84 -20.36
N PHE A 77 2.94 -4.15 -19.83
CA PHE A 77 4.24 -3.72 -20.33
C PHE A 77 4.81 -4.77 -21.31
N ASN A 78 5.45 -4.32 -22.38
CA ASN A 78 6.03 -5.14 -23.45
C ASN A 78 7.50 -5.47 -23.22
N GLY A 79 8.13 -4.92 -22.18
CA GLY A 79 9.52 -5.18 -21.82
C GLY A 79 10.56 -4.61 -22.79
N LYS A 80 10.17 -3.70 -23.70
CA LYS A 80 11.06 -3.10 -24.70
C LYS A 80 11.09 -1.58 -24.59
N GLU A 81 9.93 -0.95 -24.70
CA GLU A 81 9.83 0.50 -24.90
C GLU A 81 8.85 1.19 -23.96
N ASN A 82 8.06 0.42 -23.22
CA ASN A 82 7.23 0.93 -22.15
C ASN A 82 7.77 0.50 -20.78
N TYR A 83 7.83 1.45 -19.85
CA TYR A 83 8.41 1.26 -18.51
C TYR A 83 7.98 2.40 -17.58
N VAL A 84 8.15 2.17 -16.28
CA VAL A 84 8.13 3.22 -15.26
C VAL A 84 9.56 3.44 -14.80
N LYS A 85 10.05 4.68 -14.91
CA LYS A 85 11.33 5.07 -14.34
C LYS A 85 11.10 5.56 -12.92
N ILE A 86 11.91 5.07 -11.99
CA ILE A 86 11.94 5.50 -10.60
C ILE A 86 13.33 6.07 -10.35
N ASP A 87 13.39 7.35 -10.01
CA ASP A 87 14.63 7.97 -9.59
C ASP A 87 14.79 7.78 -8.08
N ALA A 88 15.50 6.72 -7.72
CA ALA A 88 15.79 6.35 -6.34
C ALA A 88 17.15 6.86 -5.85
N ALA A 89 17.76 7.81 -6.58
CA ALA A 89 18.96 8.48 -6.09
C ALA A 89 18.64 9.14 -4.74
N GLY A 90 19.37 8.71 -3.71
CA GLY A 90 19.30 9.28 -2.36
C GLY A 90 19.77 10.72 -2.30
#